data_AF-A0AB35IQ84-F1
#
_entry.id   AF-A0AB35IQ84-F1
#
_cell.length_a   1.000
_cell.length_b   1.000
_cell.length_c   1.000
_cell.angle_alpha   90.00
_cell.angle_beta   90.00
_cell.angle_gamma   90.00
#
_symmetry.space_group_name_H-M   'P 1'
#
loop_
_entity.id
_entity.type
_entity.pdbx_description
1 polymer ?
#
loop_
_entity_poly.entity_id
_entity_poly.type
_entity_poly.pdbx_seq_one_letter_code
_entity_poly.pdbx_strand_id
1 'polypeptide(L)'
;MKEKKKEMQKQVLTLLGILIFAFVNVFIFDNKMGAGFSAFSTITLMSIGLLSKRTSLRVLAIISYLINVVAAVFGFNYVGFLTAVQAIELIFVIWYLYPRDTFLRRDTTDKYTYRYRWIHLLLTVLISIGGYIVFAVVSSIWDGSFLEYGGNTALIFAMQYLLFLSITKSREDEPTKVAHLFQKERRTKEMKAAIEAERQAKERALAQAFEVPLKSPSQTAAKFGNNMIKFASVWLLVMDMSILAYFFRPNDVGFGFGAFFVLLTIVLSLIFKSEEDKEDVFSIIYHKVRPIQPIFFILLLIAHAHKFSYGAAYALLFSAAYFFWAINKINMKTLLTFTVIIYFFPVFGYLSNPYRLGAENLKMVGELVTDREKSNTFYLGHYWSLLGLQSDGEYEGVPASWQAAKFADIQTFSDDSDITSGVFQVNSHNDYDYDLHLRNNKGTIEVTTGSGKDKKEYQFTDFARTYYRYEKLKKTDNQKRYKDFYKVGTVSTELGTYNLYLEMNQDWVDEYQKDPTNVDYRLLISGDKLTPREAYKKAYHY
;
A
#
# COMPACT_ATOMS: atom_id res chain seq x y z
N MET A 1 -48.92 18.34 -21.49
CA MET A 1 -47.89 18.88 -22.41
C MET A 1 -46.85 19.78 -21.73
N LYS A 2 -47.24 20.76 -20.90
CA LYS A 2 -46.29 21.65 -20.20
C LYS A 2 -45.33 20.91 -19.25
N GLU A 3 -45.79 19.91 -18.50
CA GLU A 3 -44.92 19.08 -17.64
C GLU A 3 -43.92 18.23 -18.43
N LYS A 4 -44.37 17.50 -19.46
CA LYS A 4 -43.47 16.77 -20.38
C LYS A 4 -42.39 17.67 -21.00
N LYS A 5 -42.73 18.92 -21.37
CA LYS A 5 -41.79 19.88 -21.93
C LYS A 5 -40.76 20.34 -20.88
N LYS A 6 -41.20 20.54 -19.63
CA LYS A 6 -40.34 20.91 -18.49
C LYS A 6 -39.39 19.77 -18.08
N GLU A 7 -39.87 18.52 -18.08
CA GLU A 7 -39.05 17.34 -17.84
C GLU A 7 -38.01 17.13 -18.95
N MET A 8 -38.41 17.29 -20.21
CA MET A 8 -37.51 17.17 -21.35
C MET A 8 -36.43 18.26 -21.34
N GLN A 9 -36.78 19.51 -21.03
CA GLN A 9 -35.79 20.59 -20.85
C GLN A 9 -34.80 20.29 -19.73
N LYS A 10 -35.26 19.73 -18.60
CA LYS A 10 -34.38 19.31 -17.50
C LYS A 10 -33.44 18.19 -17.92
N GLN A 11 -33.93 17.20 -18.68
CA GLN A 11 -33.11 16.11 -19.21
C GLN A 11 -32.06 16.62 -20.20
N VAL A 12 -32.43 17.50 -21.12
CA VAL A 12 -31.51 18.13 -22.09
C VAL A 12 -30.42 18.93 -21.36
N LEU A 13 -30.79 19.77 -20.38
CA LEU A 13 -29.83 20.53 -19.60
C LEU A 13 -28.87 19.63 -18.81
N THR A 14 -29.39 18.53 -18.26
CA THR A 14 -28.59 17.54 -17.53
C THR A 14 -27.61 16.84 -18.46
N LEU A 15 -28.05 16.43 -19.65
CA LEU A 15 -27.21 15.73 -20.62
C LEU A 15 -26.14 16.66 -21.21
N LEU A 16 -26.50 17.90 -21.51
CA LEU A 16 -25.55 18.94 -21.93
C LEU A 16 -24.52 19.23 -20.82
N GLY A 17 -24.98 19.34 -19.57
CA GLY A 17 -24.10 19.52 -18.42
C GLY A 17 -23.10 18.38 -18.24
N ILE A 18 -23.54 17.12 -18.39
CA ILE A 18 -22.65 15.94 -18.33
C ILE A 18 -21.66 15.94 -19.50
N LEU A 19 -22.08 16.33 -20.69
CA LEU A 19 -21.22 16.34 -21.88
C LEU A 19 -20.16 17.45 -21.80
N ILE A 20 -20.53 18.65 -21.36
CA ILE A 20 -19.59 19.74 -21.06
C ILE A 20 -18.62 19.31 -19.96
N PHE A 21 -19.12 18.68 -18.91
CA PHE A 21 -18.32 18.16 -17.81
C PHE A 21 -17.30 17.11 -18.30
N ALA A 22 -17.72 16.16 -19.13
CA ALA A 22 -16.83 15.18 -19.73
C ALA A 22 -15.74 15.87 -20.59
N PHE A 23 -16.12 16.86 -21.39
CA PHE A 23 -15.19 17.63 -22.23
C PHE A 23 -14.12 18.36 -21.42
N VAL A 24 -14.53 19.09 -20.38
CA VAL A 24 -13.61 19.79 -19.46
C VAL A 24 -12.65 18.80 -18.78
N ASN A 25 -13.13 17.59 -18.46
CA ASN A 25 -12.27 16.56 -17.87
C ASN A 25 -11.22 16.03 -18.85
N VAL A 26 -11.60 15.74 -20.10
CA VAL A 26 -10.61 15.34 -21.13
C VAL A 26 -9.51 16.40 -21.22
N PHE A 27 -9.87 17.68 -21.17
CA PHE A 27 -8.90 18.78 -21.19
C PHE A 27 -8.01 18.84 -19.94
N ILE A 28 -8.57 18.69 -18.72
CA ILE A 28 -7.81 18.77 -17.46
C ILE A 28 -6.82 17.59 -17.30
N PHE A 29 -7.20 16.41 -17.78
CA PHE A 29 -6.45 15.17 -17.63
C PHE A 29 -5.59 14.81 -18.84
N ASP A 30 -5.57 15.65 -19.87
CA ASP A 30 -4.77 15.45 -21.09
C ASP A 30 -3.27 15.34 -20.77
N ASN A 31 -2.56 14.48 -21.52
CA ASN A 31 -1.12 14.21 -21.41
C ASN A 31 -0.57 13.75 -20.03
N LYS A 32 -1.43 13.42 -19.06
CA LYS A 32 -1.02 12.88 -17.75
C LYS A 32 -0.95 11.36 -17.80
N MET A 33 0.04 10.83 -18.54
CA MET A 33 0.34 9.39 -18.60
C MET A 33 0.62 8.85 -17.18
N GLY A 34 -0.27 7.99 -16.68
CA GLY A 34 -0.33 7.51 -15.30
C GLY A 34 -1.67 7.84 -14.61
N ALA A 35 -2.26 8.99 -14.91
CA ALA A 35 -3.56 9.41 -14.42
C ALA A 35 -4.73 8.97 -15.32
N GLY A 36 -4.50 8.58 -16.58
CA GLY A 36 -5.56 8.24 -17.53
C GLY A 36 -6.51 7.12 -17.08
N PHE A 37 -5.98 6.05 -16.47
CA PHE A 37 -6.82 4.98 -15.91
C PHE A 37 -7.55 5.41 -14.62
N SER A 38 -6.89 6.19 -13.75
CA SER A 38 -7.48 6.78 -12.54
C SER A 38 -8.59 7.80 -12.86
N ALA A 39 -8.41 8.60 -13.91
CA ALA A 39 -9.39 9.57 -14.36
C ALA A 39 -10.62 8.87 -14.95
N PHE A 40 -10.42 7.86 -15.81
CA PHE A 40 -11.53 7.10 -16.39
C PHE A 40 -12.36 6.37 -15.32
N SER A 41 -11.70 5.71 -14.38
CA SER A 41 -12.34 5.02 -13.25
C SER A 41 -13.04 6.00 -12.31
N THR A 42 -12.46 7.17 -12.06
CA THR A 42 -13.06 8.20 -11.20
C THR A 42 -14.27 8.87 -11.82
N ILE A 43 -14.25 9.18 -13.11
CA ILE A 43 -15.44 9.74 -13.79
C ILE A 43 -16.53 8.66 -13.84
N THR A 44 -16.15 7.40 -14.04
CA THR A 44 -17.09 6.25 -13.95
C THR A 44 -17.71 6.15 -12.56
N LEU A 45 -16.90 6.22 -11.49
CA LEU A 45 -17.38 6.22 -10.11
C LEU A 45 -18.30 7.41 -9.83
N MET A 46 -17.93 8.62 -10.25
CA MET A 46 -18.75 9.82 -10.09
C MET A 46 -20.11 9.65 -10.77
N SER A 47 -20.13 9.20 -12.02
CA SER A 47 -21.36 8.94 -12.77
C SER A 47 -22.25 7.91 -12.06
N ILE A 48 -21.69 6.77 -11.63
CA ILE A 48 -22.45 5.74 -10.91
C ILE A 48 -22.90 6.24 -9.53
N GLY A 49 -22.04 6.96 -8.82
CA GLY A 49 -22.27 7.50 -7.49
C GLY A 49 -23.41 8.52 -7.48
N LEU A 50 -23.40 9.48 -8.40
CA LEU A 50 -24.45 10.49 -8.55
C LEU A 50 -25.82 9.87 -8.87
N LEU A 51 -25.83 8.77 -9.62
CA LEU A 51 -27.04 8.03 -9.97
C LEU A 51 -27.48 7.05 -8.86
N SER A 52 -26.63 6.79 -7.87
CA SER A 52 -26.95 5.96 -6.71
C SER A 52 -28.00 6.63 -5.83
N LYS A 53 -28.92 5.84 -5.26
CA LYS A 53 -29.88 6.33 -4.24
C LYS A 53 -29.22 6.54 -2.86
N ARG A 54 -28.01 6.03 -2.65
CA ARG A 54 -27.32 6.10 -1.36
C ARG A 54 -26.46 7.36 -1.28
N THR A 55 -26.74 8.20 -0.29
CA THR A 55 -25.98 9.44 -0.02
C THR A 55 -24.50 9.18 0.19
N SER A 56 -24.14 8.11 0.89
CA SER A 56 -22.74 7.79 1.17
C SER A 56 -21.93 7.43 -0.09
N LEU A 57 -22.54 6.74 -1.07
CA LEU A 57 -21.89 6.45 -2.35
C LEU A 57 -21.76 7.71 -3.22
N ARG A 58 -22.73 8.64 -3.16
CA ARG A 58 -22.61 9.96 -3.82
C ARG A 58 -21.43 10.75 -3.27
N VAL A 59 -21.33 10.83 -1.94
CA VAL A 59 -20.26 11.57 -1.25
C VAL A 59 -18.89 11.00 -1.61
N LEU A 60 -18.72 9.67 -1.53
CA LEU A 60 -17.46 9.01 -1.90
C LEU A 60 -17.07 9.30 -3.36
N ALA A 61 -18.03 9.24 -4.28
CA ALA A 61 -17.77 9.48 -5.68
C ALA A 61 -17.38 10.95 -5.98
N ILE A 62 -18.01 11.91 -5.31
CA ILE A 62 -17.63 13.33 -5.36
C ILE A 62 -16.21 13.53 -4.80
N ILE A 63 -15.90 12.94 -3.64
CA ILE A 63 -14.58 13.05 -3.02
C ILE A 63 -13.49 12.48 -3.95
N SER A 64 -13.72 11.31 -4.54
CA SER A 64 -12.79 10.68 -5.49
C SER A 64 -12.47 11.62 -6.66
N TYR A 65 -13.51 12.24 -7.24
CA TYR A 65 -13.35 13.22 -8.31
C TYR A 65 -12.57 14.45 -7.86
N LEU A 66 -12.89 15.03 -6.71
CA LEU A 66 -12.19 16.21 -6.18
C LEU A 66 -10.69 15.93 -5.94
N ILE A 67 -10.34 14.76 -5.39
CA ILE A 67 -8.95 14.35 -5.16
C ILE A 67 -8.17 14.36 -6.48
N ASN A 68 -8.73 13.76 -7.53
CA ASN A 68 -8.10 13.71 -8.84
C ASN A 68 -8.01 15.08 -9.52
N VAL A 69 -9.03 15.93 -9.41
CA VAL A 69 -8.98 17.30 -9.93
C VAL A 69 -7.90 18.11 -9.23
N VAL A 70 -7.82 18.05 -7.90
CA VAL A 70 -6.76 18.74 -7.14
C VAL A 70 -5.38 18.25 -7.58
N ALA A 71 -5.16 16.93 -7.60
CA ALA A 71 -3.89 16.36 -8.03
C ALA A 71 -3.53 16.78 -9.47
N ALA A 72 -4.49 16.75 -10.39
CA ALA A 72 -4.27 17.13 -11.78
C ALA A 72 -4.03 18.63 -11.97
N VAL A 73 -4.81 19.50 -11.33
CA VAL A 73 -4.68 20.96 -11.49
C VAL A 73 -3.35 21.46 -10.94
N PHE A 74 -2.90 20.93 -9.81
CA PHE A 74 -1.64 21.34 -9.19
C PHE A 74 -0.42 20.52 -9.67
N GLY A 75 -0.63 19.48 -10.47
CA GLY A 75 0.41 18.59 -10.95
C GLY A 75 1.07 17.76 -9.85
N PHE A 76 0.35 17.47 -8.76
CA PHE A 76 0.89 16.69 -7.66
C PHE A 76 1.02 15.22 -8.04
N ASN A 77 2.14 14.62 -7.67
CA ASN A 77 2.47 13.25 -8.03
C ASN A 77 2.79 12.35 -6.82
N TYR A 78 2.28 12.76 -5.66
CA TYR A 78 2.32 11.96 -4.46
C TYR A 78 1.37 10.75 -4.56
N VAL A 79 1.90 9.56 -4.26
CA VAL A 79 1.16 8.28 -4.32
C VAL A 79 -0.11 8.25 -3.45
N GLY A 80 -0.19 9.11 -2.42
CA GLY A 80 -1.36 9.23 -1.56
C GLY A 80 -2.63 9.68 -2.29
N PHE A 81 -2.53 10.49 -3.36
CA PHE A 81 -3.69 10.91 -4.13
C PHE A 81 -4.31 9.73 -4.88
N LEU A 82 -3.47 8.91 -5.53
CA LEU A 82 -3.91 7.73 -6.25
C LEU A 82 -4.46 6.65 -5.31
N THR A 83 -3.74 6.35 -4.23
CA THR A 83 -4.18 5.36 -3.24
C THR A 83 -5.50 5.75 -2.57
N ALA A 84 -5.77 7.04 -2.38
CA ALA A 84 -7.06 7.51 -1.90
C ALA A 84 -8.21 7.23 -2.89
N VAL A 85 -7.99 7.45 -4.19
CA VAL A 85 -8.95 7.10 -5.24
C VAL A 85 -9.20 5.59 -5.25
N GLN A 86 -8.12 4.79 -5.20
CA GLN A 86 -8.21 3.33 -5.11
C GLN A 86 -8.93 2.86 -3.84
N ALA A 87 -8.70 3.53 -2.70
CA ALA A 87 -9.41 3.23 -1.46
C ALA A 87 -10.93 3.42 -1.65
N ILE A 88 -11.32 4.52 -2.29
CA ILE A 88 -12.73 4.80 -2.57
C ILE A 88 -13.32 3.76 -3.52
N GLU A 89 -12.61 3.37 -4.56
CA GLU A 89 -13.02 2.30 -5.48
C GLU A 89 -13.24 0.97 -4.76
N LEU A 90 -12.28 0.54 -3.95
CA LEU A 90 -12.38 -0.70 -3.19
C LEU A 90 -13.54 -0.66 -2.19
N ILE A 91 -13.72 0.47 -1.47
CA ILE A 91 -14.87 0.67 -0.57
C ILE A 91 -16.18 0.60 -1.36
N PHE A 92 -16.23 1.21 -2.55
CA PHE A 92 -17.39 1.16 -3.44
C PHE A 92 -17.74 -0.29 -3.82
N VAL A 93 -16.73 -1.08 -4.22
CA VAL A 93 -16.88 -2.50 -4.55
C VAL A 93 -17.35 -3.32 -3.34
N ILE A 94 -16.73 -3.12 -2.16
CA ILE A 94 -17.12 -3.82 -0.94
C ILE A 94 -18.59 -3.51 -0.60
N TRP A 95 -19.00 -2.24 -0.68
CA TRP A 95 -20.37 -1.85 -0.36
C TRP A 95 -21.37 -2.27 -1.45
N TYR A 96 -20.92 -2.40 -2.70
CA TYR A 96 -21.68 -3.02 -3.77
C TYR A 96 -21.92 -4.50 -3.48
N LEU A 97 -20.92 -5.25 -3.02
CA LEU A 97 -21.05 -6.68 -2.71
C LEU A 97 -21.86 -6.94 -1.43
N TYR A 98 -21.71 -6.08 -0.42
CA TYR A 98 -22.34 -6.17 0.89
C TYR A 98 -23.34 -5.02 1.12
N PRO A 99 -24.59 -5.15 0.64
CA PRO A 99 -25.56 -4.06 0.62
C PRO A 99 -26.07 -3.63 1.99
N ARG A 100 -26.00 -4.47 3.01
CA ARG A 100 -26.61 -4.14 4.30
C ARG A 100 -25.81 -3.04 5.00
N ASP A 101 -26.51 -2.11 5.64
CA ASP A 101 -25.92 -0.93 6.28
C ASP A 101 -25.50 -1.17 7.74
N THR A 102 -25.62 -2.40 8.22
CA THR A 102 -25.10 -2.79 9.53
C THR A 102 -23.57 -2.94 9.46
N PHE A 103 -22.85 -2.47 10.49
CA PHE A 103 -21.39 -2.61 10.61
C PHE A 103 -21.00 -3.48 11.83
N LEU A 104 -21.64 -3.25 12.98
CA LEU A 104 -21.34 -3.91 14.27
C LEU A 104 -22.27 -5.08 14.61
N ARG A 105 -22.43 -6.04 13.69
CA ARG A 105 -23.24 -7.27 13.90
C ARG A 105 -22.68 -8.44 13.11
N ARG A 106 -23.13 -9.66 13.42
CA ARG A 106 -22.81 -10.88 12.66
C ARG A 106 -23.17 -10.71 11.18
N ASP A 107 -22.38 -11.31 10.30
CA ASP A 107 -22.67 -11.26 8.87
C ASP A 107 -24.01 -11.94 8.58
N THR A 108 -24.86 -11.25 7.82
CA THR A 108 -26.19 -11.73 7.44
C THR A 108 -26.42 -11.62 5.94
N THR A 109 -25.34 -11.38 5.17
CA THR A 109 -25.40 -11.29 3.72
C THR A 109 -25.64 -12.68 3.14
N ASP A 110 -26.66 -12.80 2.30
CA ASP A 110 -26.98 -14.06 1.66
C ASP A 110 -25.89 -14.46 0.64
N LYS A 111 -25.44 -15.71 0.73
CA LYS A 111 -24.42 -16.32 -0.14
C LYS A 111 -24.81 -16.19 -1.62
N TYR A 112 -26.10 -16.27 -1.95
CA TYR A 112 -26.59 -16.18 -3.33
C TYR A 112 -26.46 -14.77 -3.89
N THR A 113 -26.85 -13.77 -3.10
CA THR A 113 -26.69 -12.35 -3.45
C THR A 113 -25.22 -12.01 -3.68
N TYR A 114 -24.33 -12.45 -2.77
CA TYR A 114 -22.89 -12.24 -2.91
C TYR A 114 -22.34 -12.84 -4.21
N ARG A 115 -22.67 -14.13 -4.48
CA ARG A 115 -22.21 -14.83 -5.69
C ARG A 115 -22.68 -14.15 -6.97
N TYR A 116 -23.95 -13.74 -7.03
CA TYR A 116 -24.52 -13.04 -8.18
C TYR A 116 -23.79 -11.72 -8.44
N ARG A 117 -23.65 -10.89 -7.40
CA ARG A 117 -22.99 -9.58 -7.50
C ARG A 117 -21.51 -9.70 -7.86
N TRP A 118 -20.80 -10.70 -7.35
CA TRP A 118 -19.39 -10.94 -7.69
C TRP A 118 -19.20 -11.28 -9.17
N ILE A 119 -20.04 -12.15 -9.74
CA ILE A 119 -19.99 -12.48 -11.17
C ILE A 119 -20.25 -11.24 -12.02
N HIS A 120 -21.26 -10.45 -11.66
CA HIS A 120 -21.58 -9.23 -12.39
C HIS A 120 -20.50 -8.15 -12.25
N LEU A 121 -19.84 -8.05 -11.09
CA LEU A 121 -18.66 -7.19 -10.91
C LEU A 121 -17.53 -7.60 -11.87
N LEU A 122 -17.19 -8.89 -11.95
CA LEU A 122 -16.17 -9.39 -12.87
C LEU A 122 -16.54 -9.10 -14.33
N LEU A 123 -17.81 -9.26 -14.69
CA LEU A 123 -18.31 -8.92 -16.02
C LEU A 123 -18.18 -7.41 -16.30
N THR A 124 -18.51 -6.55 -15.33
CA THR A 124 -18.30 -5.11 -15.45
C THR A 124 -16.82 -4.76 -15.64
N VAL A 125 -15.91 -5.39 -14.88
CA VAL A 125 -14.46 -5.19 -15.04
C VAL A 125 -14.00 -5.60 -16.45
N LEU A 126 -14.46 -6.76 -16.95
CA LEU A 126 -14.15 -7.20 -18.32
C LEU A 126 -14.68 -6.22 -19.38
N ILE A 127 -15.90 -5.71 -19.22
CA ILE A 127 -16.47 -4.69 -20.11
C ILE A 127 -15.66 -3.39 -20.05
N SER A 128 -15.23 -2.97 -18.85
CA SER A 128 -14.40 -1.76 -18.67
C SER A 128 -13.03 -1.92 -19.33
N ILE A 129 -12.39 -3.09 -19.21
CA ILE A 129 -11.12 -3.38 -19.90
C ILE A 129 -11.31 -3.37 -21.41
N GLY A 130 -12.35 -4.03 -21.92
CA GLY A 130 -12.69 -4.01 -23.35
C GLY A 130 -12.97 -2.59 -23.85
N GLY A 131 -13.71 -1.79 -23.08
CA GLY A 131 -13.95 -0.38 -23.35
C GLY A 131 -12.66 0.44 -23.41
N TYR A 132 -11.75 0.25 -22.45
CA TYR A 132 -10.46 0.92 -22.45
C TYR A 132 -9.59 0.57 -23.67
N ILE A 133 -9.59 -0.69 -24.11
CA ILE A 133 -8.87 -1.11 -25.33
C ILE A 133 -9.47 -0.39 -26.55
N VAL A 134 -10.81 -0.38 -26.68
CA VAL A 134 -11.49 0.35 -27.76
C VAL A 134 -11.17 1.84 -27.69
N PHE A 135 -11.16 2.44 -26.50
CA PHE A 135 -10.77 3.82 -26.30
C PHE A 135 -9.35 4.07 -26.82
N ALA A 136 -8.36 3.29 -26.37
CA ALA A 136 -6.96 3.47 -26.77
C ALA A 136 -6.76 3.33 -28.29
N VAL A 137 -7.45 2.37 -28.92
CA VAL A 137 -7.36 2.16 -30.36
C VAL A 137 -8.02 3.31 -31.12
N VAL A 138 -9.24 3.68 -30.76
CA VAL A 138 -9.98 4.72 -31.48
C VAL A 138 -9.41 6.11 -31.20
N SER A 139 -8.92 6.38 -29.99
CA SER A 139 -8.28 7.65 -29.65
C SER A 139 -7.02 7.90 -30.46
N SER A 140 -6.27 6.84 -30.79
CA SER A 140 -5.07 6.94 -31.63
C SER A 140 -5.35 7.40 -33.06
N ILE A 141 -6.59 7.24 -33.57
CA ILE A 141 -6.97 7.61 -34.94
C ILE A 141 -7.02 9.14 -35.11
N TRP A 142 -7.41 9.87 -34.07
CA TRP A 142 -7.59 11.33 -34.11
C TRP A 142 -6.61 12.08 -33.21
N ASP A 143 -5.55 11.39 -32.75
CA ASP A 143 -4.47 11.96 -31.96
C ASP A 143 -3.78 13.10 -32.74
N GLY A 144 -3.61 14.27 -32.10
CA GLY A 144 -3.06 15.47 -32.73
C GLY A 144 -4.00 16.17 -33.73
N SER A 145 -5.28 15.76 -33.82
CA SER A 145 -6.27 16.37 -34.72
C SER A 145 -7.22 17.31 -33.97
N PHE A 146 -7.95 18.16 -34.71
CA PHE A 146 -9.01 19.00 -34.12
C PHE A 146 -10.13 18.20 -33.46
N LEU A 147 -10.27 16.90 -33.80
CA LEU A 147 -11.26 16.00 -33.23
C LEU A 147 -10.78 15.31 -31.95
N GLU A 148 -9.52 15.46 -31.54
CA GLU A 148 -8.94 14.72 -30.42
C GLU A 148 -9.77 14.82 -29.14
N TYR A 149 -10.03 16.06 -28.70
CA TYR A 149 -10.82 16.31 -27.49
C TYR A 149 -12.29 15.93 -27.66
N GLY A 150 -12.90 16.23 -28.81
CA GLY A 150 -14.31 15.96 -29.08
C GLY A 150 -14.62 14.47 -29.20
N GLY A 151 -13.77 13.73 -29.93
CA GLY A 151 -13.84 12.29 -30.12
C GLY A 151 -13.60 11.53 -28.82
N ASN A 152 -12.56 11.90 -28.06
CA ASN A 152 -12.29 11.30 -26.75
C ASN A 152 -13.47 11.52 -25.78
N THR A 153 -14.05 12.72 -25.78
CA THR A 153 -15.24 13.03 -24.95
C THR A 153 -16.43 12.15 -25.34
N ALA A 154 -16.72 12.01 -26.63
CA ALA A 154 -17.83 11.19 -27.11
C ALA A 154 -17.65 9.71 -26.75
N LEU A 155 -16.44 9.17 -26.89
CA LEU A 155 -16.13 7.80 -26.49
C LEU A 155 -16.28 7.57 -24.99
N ILE A 156 -15.76 8.47 -24.16
CA ILE A 156 -15.87 8.39 -22.69
C ILE A 156 -17.34 8.39 -22.29
N PHE A 157 -18.14 9.30 -22.86
CA PHE A 157 -19.57 9.37 -22.60
C PHE A 157 -20.29 8.07 -23.02
N ALA A 158 -20.01 7.55 -24.22
CA ALA A 158 -20.62 6.32 -24.71
C ALA A 158 -20.29 5.11 -23.81
N MET A 159 -19.02 4.95 -23.42
CA MET A 159 -18.61 3.88 -22.51
C MET A 159 -19.28 3.98 -21.14
N GLN A 160 -19.34 5.19 -20.57
CA GLN A 160 -20.00 5.41 -19.27
C GLN A 160 -21.49 5.10 -19.33
N TYR A 161 -22.16 5.48 -20.42
CA TYR A 161 -23.56 5.18 -20.63
C TYR A 161 -23.81 3.67 -20.72
N LEU A 162 -22.96 2.93 -21.45
CA LEU A 162 -23.04 1.48 -21.53
C LEU A 162 -22.80 0.79 -20.19
N LEU A 163 -21.79 1.24 -19.42
CA LEU A 163 -21.53 0.73 -18.08
C LEU A 163 -22.71 1.00 -17.14
N PHE A 164 -23.28 2.20 -17.20
CA PHE A 164 -24.47 2.56 -16.44
C PHE A 164 -25.65 1.63 -16.75
N LEU A 165 -25.98 1.44 -18.03
CA LEU A 165 -27.04 0.53 -18.47
C LEU A 165 -26.82 -0.91 -18.01
N SER A 166 -25.57 -1.39 -18.07
CA SER A 166 -25.21 -2.74 -17.62
C SER A 166 -25.45 -2.91 -16.11
N ILE A 167 -25.03 -1.91 -15.32
CA ILE A 167 -25.20 -1.93 -13.86
C ILE A 167 -26.68 -1.81 -13.47
N THR A 168 -27.45 -0.91 -14.09
CA THR A 168 -28.88 -0.75 -13.79
C THR A 168 -29.67 -1.99 -14.14
N LYS A 169 -29.47 -2.55 -15.33
CA LYS A 169 -30.11 -3.81 -15.73
C LYS A 169 -29.75 -4.96 -14.79
N SER A 170 -28.49 -5.06 -14.39
CA SER A 170 -28.05 -6.06 -13.40
C SER A 170 -28.75 -5.90 -12.05
N ARG A 171 -29.01 -4.65 -11.61
CA ARG A 171 -29.73 -4.37 -10.36
C ARG A 171 -31.20 -4.72 -10.42
N GLU A 172 -31.85 -4.48 -11.56
CA GLU A 172 -33.27 -4.81 -11.76
C GLU A 172 -33.48 -6.33 -11.82
N ASP A 173 -32.57 -7.07 -12.45
CA ASP A 173 -32.63 -8.53 -12.58
C ASP A 173 -32.24 -9.29 -11.30
N GLU A 174 -31.53 -8.63 -10.38
CA GLU A 174 -30.95 -9.22 -9.17
C GLU A 174 -31.94 -10.07 -8.35
N PRO A 175 -33.12 -9.56 -7.92
CA PRO A 175 -34.04 -10.34 -7.07
C PRO A 175 -34.51 -11.63 -7.75
N THR A 176 -34.85 -11.57 -9.04
CA THR A 176 -35.37 -12.70 -9.81
C THR A 176 -34.28 -13.77 -10.01
N LYS A 177 -33.06 -13.35 -10.36
CA LYS A 177 -31.94 -14.27 -10.61
C LYS A 177 -31.41 -14.91 -9.33
N VAL A 178 -31.37 -14.16 -8.22
CA VAL A 178 -31.00 -14.71 -6.91
C VAL A 178 -32.01 -15.76 -6.45
N ALA A 179 -33.32 -15.51 -6.60
CA ALA A 179 -34.35 -16.49 -6.29
C ALA A 179 -34.22 -17.78 -7.13
N HIS A 180 -33.92 -17.64 -8.42
CA HIS A 180 -33.68 -18.79 -9.30
C HIS A 180 -32.42 -19.60 -8.89
N LEU A 181 -31.33 -18.93 -8.49
CA LEU A 181 -30.13 -19.60 -7.97
C LEU A 181 -30.41 -20.40 -6.70
N PHE A 182 -31.17 -19.82 -5.78
CA PHE A 182 -31.61 -20.49 -4.56
C PHE A 182 -32.42 -21.77 -4.87
N GLN A 183 -33.41 -21.66 -5.75
CA GLN A 183 -34.23 -22.80 -6.18
C GLN A 183 -33.42 -23.88 -6.91
N LYS A 184 -32.43 -23.49 -7.73
CA LYS A 184 -31.56 -24.44 -8.44
C LYS A 184 -30.69 -25.23 -7.46
N GLU A 185 -30.07 -24.59 -6.47
CA GLU A 185 -29.25 -25.30 -5.49
C GLU A 185 -30.11 -26.21 -4.60
N ARG A 186 -31.31 -25.76 -4.20
CA ARG A 186 -32.26 -26.60 -3.47
C ARG A 186 -32.60 -27.88 -4.24
N ARG A 187 -33.01 -27.76 -5.51
CA ARG A 187 -33.26 -28.92 -6.39
C ARG A 187 -32.05 -29.83 -6.53
N THR A 188 -30.84 -29.25 -6.62
CA THR A 188 -29.60 -30.02 -6.74
C THR A 188 -29.29 -30.80 -5.45
N LYS A 189 -29.53 -30.19 -4.27
CA LYS A 189 -29.37 -30.85 -2.98
C LYS A 189 -30.39 -31.97 -2.77
N GLU A 190 -31.65 -31.72 -3.11
CA GLU A 190 -32.72 -32.72 -3.06
C GLU A 190 -32.40 -33.90 -3.99
N MET A 191 -31.92 -33.64 -5.21
CA MET A 191 -31.49 -34.68 -6.16
C MET A 191 -30.28 -35.48 -5.64
N LYS A 192 -29.26 -34.82 -5.07
CA LYS A 192 -28.11 -35.50 -4.47
C LYS A 192 -28.51 -36.38 -3.29
N ALA A 193 -29.36 -35.86 -2.41
CA ALA A 193 -29.89 -36.62 -1.28
C ALA A 193 -30.72 -37.83 -1.75
N ALA A 194 -31.50 -37.68 -2.81
CA ALA A 194 -32.25 -38.79 -3.42
C ALA A 194 -31.31 -39.86 -4.01
N ILE A 195 -30.25 -39.46 -4.72
CA ILE A 195 -29.25 -40.39 -5.27
C ILE A 195 -28.47 -41.11 -4.15
N GLU A 196 -28.08 -40.40 -3.09
CA GLU A 196 -27.42 -40.99 -1.92
C GLU A 196 -28.35 -41.94 -1.17
N ALA A 197 -29.63 -41.59 -1.02
CA ALA A 197 -30.64 -42.47 -0.42
C ALA A 197 -30.87 -43.74 -1.26
N GLU A 198 -30.93 -43.62 -2.59
CA GLU A 198 -31.06 -44.76 -3.49
C GLU A 198 -29.82 -45.66 -3.44
N ARG A 199 -28.61 -45.08 -3.37
CA ARG A 199 -27.36 -45.81 -3.20
C ARG A 199 -27.34 -46.56 -1.87
N GLN A 200 -27.73 -45.91 -0.78
CA GLN A 200 -27.85 -46.54 0.53
C GLN A 200 -28.92 -47.64 0.54
N ALA A 201 -30.04 -47.45 -0.16
CA ALA A 201 -31.07 -48.47 -0.29
C ALA A 201 -30.58 -49.69 -1.08
N LYS A 202 -29.83 -49.49 -2.17
CA LYS A 202 -29.18 -50.57 -2.93
C LYS A 202 -28.11 -51.30 -2.11
N GLU A 203 -27.28 -50.57 -1.36
CA GLU A 203 -26.29 -51.16 -0.45
C GLU A 203 -26.96 -51.96 0.68
N ARG A 204 -28.10 -51.49 1.23
CA ARG A 204 -28.90 -52.23 2.22
C ARG A 204 -29.55 -53.48 1.61
N ALA A 205 -30.11 -53.40 0.41
CA ALA A 205 -30.68 -54.55 -0.28
C ALA A 205 -29.61 -55.61 -0.61
N LEU A 206 -28.42 -55.18 -1.04
CA LEU A 206 -27.30 -56.07 -1.32
C LEU A 206 -26.75 -56.72 -0.04
N ALA A 207 -26.68 -55.97 1.07
CA ALA A 207 -26.27 -56.50 2.36
C ALA A 207 -27.30 -57.47 2.98
N GLN A 208 -28.60 -57.23 2.78
CA GLN A 208 -29.66 -58.18 3.15
C GLN A 208 -29.62 -59.45 2.29
N ALA A 209 -29.24 -59.35 1.02
CA ALA A 209 -29.14 -60.50 0.11
C ALA A 209 -27.89 -61.38 0.36
N PHE A 210 -26.83 -60.84 0.97
CA PHE A 210 -25.56 -61.54 1.17
C PHE A 210 -25.16 -61.74 2.65
N GLU A 211 -26.03 -61.45 3.63
CA GLU A 211 -25.73 -61.49 5.08
C GLU A 211 -24.43 -60.75 5.48
N VAL A 212 -24.03 -59.74 4.71
CA VAL A 212 -22.82 -58.96 5.01
C VAL A 212 -23.20 -57.86 6.01
N PRO A 213 -22.48 -57.70 7.14
CA PRO A 213 -22.79 -56.66 8.10
C PRO A 213 -22.67 -55.28 7.45
N LEU A 214 -23.79 -54.54 7.40
CA LEU A 214 -23.84 -53.15 6.97
C LEU A 214 -22.90 -52.32 7.85
N LYS A 215 -21.78 -51.85 7.27
CA LYS A 215 -21.01 -50.76 7.87
C LYS A 215 -21.91 -49.53 7.90
N SER A 216 -22.42 -49.19 9.09
CA SER A 216 -23.03 -47.88 9.36
C SER A 216 -22.10 -46.76 8.87
N PRO A 217 -22.61 -45.63 8.36
CA PRO A 217 -21.78 -44.47 8.04
C PRO A 217 -20.86 -44.20 9.22
N SER A 218 -19.56 -44.30 8.96
CA SER A 218 -18.54 -44.64 9.94
C SER A 218 -18.63 -43.82 11.24
N GLN A 219 -19.06 -44.46 12.34
CA GLN A 219 -18.79 -43.97 13.70
C GLN A 219 -17.31 -43.60 13.87
N THR A 220 -16.42 -44.27 13.16
CA THR A 220 -14.99 -44.00 13.09
C THR A 220 -14.69 -42.57 12.59
N ALA A 221 -15.36 -42.05 11.56
CA ALA A 221 -15.10 -40.70 11.03
C ALA A 221 -15.64 -39.60 11.95
N ALA A 222 -16.80 -39.81 12.56
CA ALA A 222 -17.34 -38.88 13.57
C ALA A 222 -16.46 -38.83 14.82
N LYS A 223 -15.97 -39.99 15.28
CA LYS A 223 -15.06 -40.12 16.42
C LYS A 223 -13.67 -39.56 16.09
N PHE A 224 -13.18 -39.73 14.86
CA PHE A 224 -11.94 -39.10 14.39
C PHE A 224 -12.06 -37.58 14.34
N GLY A 225 -13.15 -37.04 13.80
CA GLY A 225 -13.42 -35.60 13.75
C GLY A 225 -13.45 -34.97 15.13
N ASN A 226 -14.12 -35.60 16.09
CA ASN A 226 -14.19 -35.14 17.47
C ASN A 226 -12.80 -35.17 18.16
N ASN A 227 -12.07 -36.30 18.06
CA ASN A 227 -10.72 -36.40 18.62
C ASN A 227 -9.73 -35.41 18.00
N MET A 228 -9.87 -35.13 16.71
CA MET A 228 -9.05 -34.16 16.00
C MET A 228 -9.33 -32.72 16.46
N ILE A 229 -10.59 -32.35 16.74
CA ILE A 229 -10.95 -31.04 17.32
C ILE A 229 -10.34 -30.90 18.71
N LYS A 230 -10.39 -31.95 19.54
CA LYS A 230 -9.76 -31.95 20.87
C LYS A 230 -8.26 -31.74 20.78
N PHE A 231 -7.58 -32.51 19.94
CA PHE A 231 -6.14 -32.35 19.72
C PHE A 231 -5.80 -30.95 19.19
N ALA A 232 -6.54 -30.47 18.17
CA ALA A 232 -6.33 -29.16 17.59
C ALA A 232 -6.53 -28.04 18.62
N SER A 233 -7.55 -28.14 19.48
CA SER A 233 -7.80 -27.14 20.52
C SER A 233 -6.61 -26.96 21.48
N VAL A 234 -6.01 -28.07 21.90
CA VAL A 234 -4.83 -28.07 22.79
C VAL A 234 -3.60 -27.59 22.03
N TRP A 235 -3.40 -28.08 20.79
CA TRP A 235 -2.28 -27.69 19.94
C TRP A 235 -2.22 -26.18 19.69
N LEU A 236 -3.36 -25.56 19.32
CA LEU A 236 -3.44 -24.12 19.10
C LEU A 236 -3.11 -23.31 20.36
N LEU A 237 -3.55 -23.78 21.53
CA LEU A 237 -3.30 -23.12 22.81
C LEU A 237 -1.81 -23.22 23.21
N VAL A 238 -1.21 -24.41 23.05
CA VAL A 238 0.22 -24.63 23.28
C VAL A 238 1.06 -23.75 22.35
N MET A 239 0.66 -23.60 21.10
CA MET A 239 1.34 -22.72 20.13
C MET A 239 1.27 -21.25 20.55
N ASP A 240 0.09 -20.74 20.92
CA ASP A 240 -0.06 -19.36 21.41
C ASP A 240 0.80 -19.10 22.66
N MET A 241 0.81 -20.05 23.60
CA MET A 241 1.64 -19.95 24.81
C MET A 241 3.14 -20.03 24.49
N SER A 242 3.54 -20.79 23.48
CA SER A 242 4.93 -20.86 23.01
C SER A 242 5.38 -19.53 22.40
N ILE A 243 4.50 -18.88 21.64
CA ILE A 243 4.73 -17.55 21.10
C ILE A 243 4.85 -16.51 22.24
N LEU A 244 3.96 -16.57 23.24
CA LEU A 244 4.08 -15.72 24.43
C LEU A 244 5.37 -15.96 25.20
N ALA A 245 5.81 -17.20 25.34
CA ALA A 245 7.07 -17.53 26.01
C ALA A 245 8.26 -16.91 25.26
N TYR A 246 8.24 -16.91 23.92
CA TYR A 246 9.26 -16.28 23.08
C TYR A 246 9.38 -14.77 23.34
N PHE A 247 8.29 -14.06 23.66
CA PHE A 247 8.35 -12.65 24.05
C PHE A 247 9.17 -12.40 25.32
N PHE A 248 9.06 -13.27 26.32
CA PHE A 248 9.76 -13.11 27.60
C PHE A 248 11.17 -13.69 27.57
N ARG A 249 11.39 -14.73 26.76
CA ARG A 249 12.68 -15.40 26.57
C ARG A 249 12.86 -15.71 25.09
N PRO A 250 13.43 -14.77 24.31
CA PRO A 250 13.69 -14.98 22.89
C PRO A 250 14.63 -16.18 22.71
N ASN A 251 14.29 -17.05 21.76
CA ASN A 251 15.13 -18.17 21.35
C ASN A 251 15.13 -18.27 19.83
N ASP A 252 16.16 -17.71 19.19
CA ASP A 252 16.22 -17.58 17.74
C ASP A 252 16.66 -18.85 17.01
N VAL A 253 17.06 -19.89 17.76
CA VAL A 253 17.51 -21.16 17.17
C VAL A 253 16.34 -21.82 16.46
N GLY A 254 16.44 -21.91 15.13
CA GLY A 254 15.42 -22.56 14.30
C GLY A 254 14.14 -21.75 14.12
N PHE A 255 14.17 -20.42 14.28
CA PHE A 255 13.00 -19.55 14.13
C PHE A 255 12.21 -19.80 12.83
N GLY A 256 12.90 -19.90 11.69
CA GLY A 256 12.27 -20.16 10.39
C GLY A 256 11.46 -21.46 10.37
N PHE A 257 11.96 -22.53 11.02
CA PHE A 257 11.22 -23.78 11.16
C PHE A 257 10.00 -23.61 12.08
N GLY A 258 10.15 -22.94 13.22
CA GLY A 258 9.04 -22.66 14.12
C GLY A 258 7.93 -21.83 13.46
N ALA A 259 8.32 -20.74 12.78
CA ALA A 259 7.41 -19.87 12.05
C ALA A 259 6.67 -20.62 10.92
N PHE A 260 7.35 -21.52 10.20
CA PHE A 260 6.72 -22.38 9.20
C PHE A 260 5.64 -23.28 9.82
N PHE A 261 5.89 -23.90 10.97
CA PHE A 261 4.89 -24.73 11.65
C PHE A 261 3.69 -23.93 12.14
N VAL A 262 3.90 -22.68 12.59
CA VAL A 262 2.81 -21.77 12.94
C VAL A 262 1.96 -21.44 11.72
N LEU A 263 2.59 -21.09 10.60
CA LEU A 263 1.90 -20.80 9.35
C LEU A 263 1.15 -22.02 8.80
N LEU A 264 1.78 -23.20 8.81
CA LEU A 264 1.15 -24.46 8.44
C LEU A 264 -0.07 -24.75 9.30
N THR A 265 0.02 -24.51 10.62
CA THR A 265 -1.10 -24.71 11.55
C THR A 265 -2.25 -23.74 11.25
N ILE A 266 -1.96 -22.48 10.92
CA ILE A 266 -2.99 -21.52 10.47
C ILE A 266 -3.69 -22.05 9.23
N VAL A 267 -2.94 -22.50 8.22
CA VAL A 267 -3.49 -23.03 6.96
C VAL A 267 -4.35 -24.28 7.22
N LEU A 268 -3.85 -25.24 7.99
CA LEU A 268 -4.59 -26.45 8.35
C LEU A 268 -5.87 -26.09 9.11
N SER A 269 -5.79 -25.15 10.06
CA SER A 269 -6.96 -24.70 10.80
C SER A 269 -8.02 -24.13 9.85
N LEU A 270 -7.67 -23.41 8.78
CA LEU A 270 -8.61 -22.86 7.80
C LEU A 270 -9.36 -23.96 7.02
N ILE A 271 -8.69 -25.08 6.73
CA ILE A 271 -9.25 -26.23 6.00
C ILE A 271 -10.23 -27.02 6.87
N PHE A 272 -9.91 -27.23 8.15
CA PHE A 272 -10.76 -27.96 9.08
C PHE A 272 -11.89 -27.08 9.65
N LYS A 273 -12.99 -26.98 8.91
CA LYS A 273 -14.25 -26.37 9.38
C LYS A 273 -15.13 -27.41 10.06
N SER A 274 -15.28 -27.31 11.38
CA SER A 274 -16.30 -28.00 12.18
C SER A 274 -17.41 -27.03 12.56
N GLU A 275 -18.59 -27.56 12.91
CA GLU A 275 -19.62 -26.79 13.60
C GLU A 275 -19.30 -26.73 15.11
N GLU A 276 -19.58 -25.59 15.74
CA GLU A 276 -19.34 -25.40 17.16
C GLU A 276 -20.35 -26.23 17.96
N ASP A 277 -19.84 -27.23 18.67
CA ASP A 277 -20.62 -28.01 19.63
C ASP A 277 -20.58 -27.28 20.97
N LYS A 278 -21.74 -26.81 21.44
CA LYS A 278 -21.86 -26.04 22.68
C LYS A 278 -21.78 -26.92 23.92
N GLU A 279 -21.83 -28.24 23.78
CA GLU A 279 -21.74 -29.20 24.89
C GLU A 279 -20.30 -29.70 25.12
N ASP A 280 -19.39 -29.54 24.16
CA ASP A 280 -17.96 -29.92 24.29
C ASP A 280 -17.05 -28.70 24.52
N VAL A 281 -16.41 -28.67 25.69
CA VAL A 281 -15.47 -27.61 26.11
C VAL A 281 -14.33 -27.42 25.09
N PHE A 282 -13.80 -28.51 24.53
CA PHE A 282 -12.70 -28.43 23.57
C PHE A 282 -13.14 -27.84 22.23
N SER A 283 -14.39 -28.09 21.83
CA SER A 283 -15.00 -27.49 20.65
C SER A 283 -15.13 -25.98 20.82
N ILE A 284 -15.62 -25.52 21.99
CA ILE A 284 -15.70 -24.10 22.33
C ILE A 284 -14.31 -23.44 22.31
N ILE A 285 -13.31 -24.07 22.93
CA ILE A 285 -11.93 -23.56 22.95
C ILE A 285 -11.38 -23.46 21.53
N TYR A 286 -11.48 -24.53 20.74
CA TYR A 286 -11.02 -24.53 19.34
C TYR A 286 -11.63 -23.38 18.54
N HIS A 287 -12.95 -23.20 18.62
CA HIS A 287 -13.66 -22.15 17.88
C HIS A 287 -13.35 -20.73 18.35
N LYS A 288 -12.93 -20.55 19.61
CA LYS A 288 -12.50 -19.25 20.15
C LYS A 288 -11.02 -18.92 19.91
N VAL A 289 -10.15 -19.92 19.93
CA VAL A 289 -8.68 -19.76 19.82
C VAL A 289 -8.23 -19.70 18.36
N ARG A 290 -8.80 -20.55 17.49
CA ARG A 290 -8.48 -20.59 16.06
C ARG A 290 -8.45 -19.21 15.37
N PRO A 291 -9.41 -18.31 15.62
CA PRO A 291 -9.41 -17.00 14.98
C PRO A 291 -8.34 -16.03 15.52
N ILE A 292 -7.62 -16.37 16.58
CA ILE A 292 -6.57 -15.53 17.18
C ILE A 292 -5.19 -15.90 16.62
N GLN A 293 -5.05 -17.09 16.03
CA GLN A 293 -3.78 -17.63 15.54
C GLN A 293 -2.98 -16.69 14.61
N PRO A 294 -3.59 -16.00 13.62
CA PRO A 294 -2.85 -15.06 12.77
C PRO A 294 -2.27 -13.87 13.54
N ILE A 295 -2.91 -13.47 14.64
CA ILE A 295 -2.48 -12.36 15.49
C ILE A 295 -1.22 -12.76 16.26
N PHE A 296 -1.24 -13.94 16.88
CA PHE A 296 -0.06 -14.48 17.56
C PHE A 296 1.10 -14.68 16.60
N PHE A 297 0.85 -15.14 15.37
CA PHE A 297 1.90 -15.25 14.36
C PHE A 297 2.52 -13.89 13.99
N ILE A 298 1.71 -12.84 13.83
CA ILE A 298 2.22 -11.48 13.58
C ILE A 298 3.02 -10.99 14.79
N LEU A 299 2.52 -11.22 16.01
CA LEU A 299 3.24 -10.88 17.24
C LEU A 299 4.60 -11.60 17.31
N LEU A 300 4.67 -12.87 16.94
CA LEU A 300 5.93 -13.63 16.86
C LEU A 300 6.94 -12.98 15.89
N LEU A 301 6.50 -12.61 14.69
CA LEU A 301 7.35 -11.96 13.69
C LEU A 301 7.90 -10.61 14.19
N ILE A 302 7.07 -9.83 14.90
CA ILE A 302 7.46 -8.54 15.48
C ILE A 302 8.47 -8.74 16.61
N ALA A 303 8.24 -9.74 17.47
CA ALA A 303 9.16 -10.07 18.56
C ALA A 303 10.55 -10.45 18.03
N HIS A 304 10.61 -11.23 16.95
CA HIS A 304 11.86 -11.68 16.35
C HIS A 304 12.62 -10.59 15.60
N ALA A 305 11.93 -9.67 14.93
CA ALA A 305 12.59 -8.62 14.16
C ALA A 305 13.40 -7.63 15.02
N HIS A 306 13.19 -7.60 16.35
CA HIS A 306 13.83 -6.70 17.34
C HIS A 306 13.79 -5.19 16.99
N LYS A 307 13.11 -4.80 15.91
CA LYS A 307 12.91 -3.42 15.44
C LYS A 307 11.44 -3.25 15.06
N PHE A 308 10.81 -2.23 15.65
CA PHE A 308 9.42 -1.89 15.33
C PHE A 308 9.37 -1.13 14.01
N SER A 309 9.01 -1.82 12.93
CA SER A 309 8.85 -1.21 11.60
C SER A 309 7.44 -0.64 11.42
N TYR A 310 7.27 0.31 10.48
CA TYR A 310 5.92 0.75 10.10
C TYR A 310 5.06 -0.44 9.62
N GLY A 311 5.63 -1.39 8.87
CA GLY A 311 4.94 -2.61 8.46
C GLY A 311 4.36 -3.41 9.64
N ALA A 312 5.12 -3.56 10.72
CA ALA A 312 4.67 -4.19 11.96
C ALA A 312 3.47 -3.44 12.57
N ALA A 313 3.50 -2.10 12.61
CA ALA A 313 2.41 -1.29 13.13
C ALA A 313 1.10 -1.49 12.34
N TYR A 314 1.16 -1.50 11.00
CA TYR A 314 -0.02 -1.74 10.16
C TYR A 314 -0.52 -3.18 10.24
N ALA A 315 0.39 -4.15 10.36
CA ALA A 315 0.03 -5.55 10.58
C ALA A 315 -0.71 -5.75 11.93
N LEU A 316 -0.32 -5.03 12.98
CA LEU A 316 -1.03 -5.01 14.26
C LEU A 316 -2.42 -4.38 14.15
N LEU A 317 -2.55 -3.25 13.43
CA LEU A 317 -3.86 -2.63 13.19
C LEU A 317 -4.80 -3.56 12.43
N PHE A 318 -4.30 -4.24 11.39
CA PHE A 318 -5.06 -5.25 10.65
C PHE A 318 -5.43 -6.44 11.55
N SER A 319 -4.49 -6.92 12.36
CA SER A 319 -4.72 -8.01 13.32
C SER A 319 -5.82 -7.68 14.32
N ALA A 320 -5.85 -6.45 14.82
CA ALA A 320 -6.91 -5.98 15.71
C ALA A 320 -8.27 -5.95 15.00
N ALA A 321 -8.35 -5.43 13.77
CA ALA A 321 -9.58 -5.46 12.99
C ALA A 321 -10.05 -6.91 12.72
N TYR A 322 -9.11 -7.79 12.34
CA TYR A 322 -9.36 -9.21 12.13
C TYR A 322 -9.88 -9.89 13.41
N PHE A 323 -9.29 -9.60 14.57
CA PHE A 323 -9.74 -10.11 15.86
C PHE A 323 -11.22 -9.81 16.10
N PHE A 324 -11.63 -8.54 15.95
CA PHE A 324 -13.02 -8.15 16.17
C PHE A 324 -13.99 -8.84 15.19
N TRP A 325 -13.55 -9.11 13.96
CA TRP A 325 -14.34 -9.87 12.99
C TRP A 325 -14.44 -11.34 13.38
N ALA A 326 -13.31 -11.93 13.76
CA ALA A 326 -13.16 -13.30 14.22
C ALA A 326 -14.11 -13.64 15.39
N ILE A 327 -14.24 -12.74 16.37
CA ILE A 327 -15.18 -12.89 17.49
C ILE A 327 -16.62 -12.47 17.15
N ASN A 328 -16.94 -12.32 15.86
CA ASN A 328 -18.26 -11.93 15.33
C ASN A 328 -18.80 -10.57 15.85
N LYS A 329 -17.93 -9.65 16.29
CA LYS A 329 -18.34 -8.30 16.73
C LYS A 329 -18.53 -7.33 15.56
N ILE A 330 -17.78 -7.51 14.49
CA ILE A 330 -17.95 -6.78 13.22
C ILE A 330 -18.23 -7.76 12.07
N ASN A 331 -18.91 -7.31 11.03
CA ASN A 331 -19.16 -8.14 9.84
C ASN A 331 -18.01 -8.07 8.81
N MET A 332 -18.08 -8.93 7.79
CA MET A 332 -17.09 -8.99 6.72
C MET A 332 -16.95 -7.65 5.97
N LYS A 333 -18.07 -6.96 5.69
CA LYS A 333 -18.06 -5.62 5.07
C LYS A 333 -17.18 -4.65 5.86
N THR A 334 -17.32 -4.64 7.18
CA THR A 334 -16.60 -3.75 8.10
C THR A 334 -15.12 -4.12 8.15
N LEU A 335 -14.80 -5.41 8.26
CA LEU A 335 -13.42 -5.89 8.18
C LEU A 335 -12.74 -5.41 6.90
N LEU A 336 -13.34 -5.70 5.73
CA LEU A 336 -12.77 -5.33 4.43
C LEU A 336 -12.64 -3.81 4.28
N THR A 337 -13.62 -3.03 4.76
CA THR A 337 -13.57 -1.56 4.73
C THR A 337 -12.40 -1.05 5.59
N PHE A 338 -12.23 -1.58 6.81
CA PHE A 338 -11.09 -1.22 7.66
C PHE A 338 -9.76 -1.62 7.05
N THR A 339 -9.67 -2.80 6.43
CA THR A 339 -8.46 -3.23 5.71
C THR A 339 -8.09 -2.22 4.63
N VAL A 340 -9.06 -1.78 3.82
CA VAL A 340 -8.80 -0.77 2.79
C VAL A 340 -8.30 0.54 3.42
N ILE A 341 -8.90 0.99 4.51
CA ILE A 341 -8.45 2.22 5.21
C ILE A 341 -7.03 2.04 5.76
N ILE A 342 -6.72 0.93 6.42
CA ILE A 342 -5.40 0.66 7.01
C ILE A 342 -4.30 0.72 5.94
N TYR A 343 -4.55 0.19 4.73
CA TYR A 343 -3.52 0.13 3.69
C TYR A 343 -3.51 1.32 2.72
N PHE A 344 -4.68 1.88 2.39
CA PHE A 344 -4.83 2.84 1.29
C PHE A 344 -5.29 4.24 1.71
N PHE A 345 -5.59 4.49 2.99
CA PHE A 345 -6.02 5.83 3.42
C PHE A 345 -4.96 6.88 3.04
N PRO A 346 -5.33 8.06 2.52
CA PRO A 346 -4.34 9.08 2.17
C PRO A 346 -3.51 9.49 3.39
N VAL A 347 -2.20 9.66 3.21
CA VAL A 347 -1.24 10.12 4.22
C VAL A 347 -1.00 9.17 5.41
N PHE A 348 -2.01 8.40 5.84
CA PHE A 348 -1.90 7.51 7.00
C PHE A 348 -2.01 6.04 6.66
N GLY A 349 -2.40 5.66 5.44
CA GLY A 349 -2.42 4.27 5.01
C GLY A 349 -1.01 3.75 4.79
N TYR A 350 -0.80 2.44 4.92
CA TYR A 350 0.52 1.83 4.71
C TYR A 350 1.18 2.27 3.40
N LEU A 351 0.45 2.24 2.27
CA LEU A 351 1.01 2.57 0.95
C LEU A 351 1.31 4.05 0.77
N SER A 352 0.52 4.92 1.41
CA SER A 352 0.64 6.36 1.24
C SER A 352 1.53 7.00 2.29
N ASN A 353 1.76 6.38 3.44
CA ASN A 353 2.39 7.03 4.60
C ASN A 353 3.71 7.73 4.22
N PRO A 354 3.79 9.07 4.27
CA PRO A 354 4.98 9.83 3.91
C PRO A 354 6.22 9.41 4.68
N TYR A 355 6.09 9.06 5.96
CA TYR A 355 7.21 8.61 6.78
C TYR A 355 7.75 7.24 6.33
N ARG A 356 6.86 6.34 5.88
CA ARG A 356 7.27 5.08 5.26
C ARG A 356 7.91 5.30 3.89
N LEU A 357 7.44 6.31 3.15
CA LEU A 357 8.05 6.78 1.91
C LEU A 357 9.31 7.64 2.19
N GLY A 358 9.75 7.68 3.44
CA GLY A 358 11.02 8.21 3.89
C GLY A 358 11.01 9.67 4.33
N ALA A 359 9.88 10.36 4.43
CA ALA A 359 9.84 11.67 5.08
C ALA A 359 10.29 11.55 6.55
N GLU A 360 11.20 12.39 7.02
CA GLU A 360 11.70 12.32 8.40
C GLU A 360 11.03 13.37 9.32
N ASN A 361 10.48 14.45 8.74
CA ASN A 361 9.82 15.52 9.48
C ASN A 361 8.59 16.08 8.73
N LEU A 362 7.78 16.87 9.42
CA LEU A 362 6.53 17.44 8.87
C LEU A 362 6.76 18.33 7.64
N LYS A 363 7.92 19.01 7.55
CA LYS A 363 8.26 19.82 6.38
C LYS A 363 8.43 18.94 5.15
N MET A 364 9.18 17.85 5.28
CA MET A 364 9.35 16.84 4.25
C MET A 364 8.03 16.15 3.88
N VAL A 365 7.13 15.93 4.84
CA VAL A 365 5.78 15.45 4.52
C VAL A 365 5.06 16.42 3.59
N GLY A 366 5.07 17.72 3.90
CA GLY A 366 4.46 18.75 3.05
C GLY A 366 5.05 18.75 1.65
N GLU A 367 6.39 18.77 1.55
CA GLU A 367 7.10 18.77 0.27
C GLU A 367 6.81 17.51 -0.57
N LEU A 368 6.78 16.32 0.06
CA LEU A 368 6.47 15.06 -0.61
C LEU A 368 5.04 15.02 -1.13
N VAL A 369 4.07 15.50 -0.33
CA VAL A 369 2.65 15.54 -0.70
C VAL A 369 2.43 16.52 -1.86
N THR A 370 3.18 17.62 -1.91
CA THR A 370 3.07 18.62 -2.99
C THR A 370 4.06 18.43 -4.13
N ASP A 371 4.82 17.34 -4.12
CA ASP A 371 5.86 17.09 -5.12
C ASP A 371 5.25 16.96 -6.51
N ARG A 372 5.90 17.61 -7.48
CA ARG A 372 5.48 17.65 -8.88
C ARG A 372 6.39 16.81 -9.78
N GLU A 373 7.52 16.35 -9.27
CA GLU A 373 8.42 15.49 -10.03
C GLU A 373 7.80 14.11 -10.27
N LYS A 374 8.20 13.47 -11.37
CA LYS A 374 7.69 12.16 -11.77
C LYS A 374 8.19 11.07 -10.81
N SER A 375 7.48 10.82 -9.71
CA SER A 375 7.65 9.63 -8.89
C SER A 375 7.26 8.39 -9.69
N ASN A 376 8.21 7.48 -9.93
CA ASN A 376 8.01 6.16 -10.54
C ASN A 376 7.37 5.17 -9.54
N THR A 377 6.48 5.64 -8.66
CA THR A 377 5.99 4.89 -7.50
C THR A 377 4.96 3.81 -7.84
N PHE A 378 4.55 3.68 -9.11
CA PHE A 378 3.56 2.70 -9.56
C PHE A 378 4.04 1.84 -10.73
N TYR A 379 5.29 1.34 -10.66
CA TYR A 379 5.66 0.18 -11.48
C TYR A 379 4.97 -1.06 -10.88
N LEU A 380 3.99 -1.63 -11.60
CA LEU A 380 3.25 -2.83 -11.17
C LEU A 380 4.18 -4.00 -10.80
N GLY A 381 5.37 -4.07 -11.39
CA GLY A 381 6.42 -5.03 -11.03
C GLY A 381 6.88 -4.95 -9.57
N HIS A 382 6.84 -3.78 -8.93
CA HIS A 382 7.19 -3.63 -7.51
C HIS A 382 6.08 -4.15 -6.57
N TYR A 383 4.84 -4.31 -7.02
CA TYR A 383 3.81 -4.97 -6.21
C TYR A 383 3.95 -6.49 -6.21
N TRP A 384 4.59 -7.07 -7.24
CA TRP A 384 4.98 -8.48 -7.23
C TRP A 384 6.12 -8.77 -6.24
N SER A 385 6.98 -7.79 -5.91
CA SER A 385 7.98 -7.96 -4.84
C SER A 385 7.34 -8.03 -3.44
N LEU A 386 6.13 -7.47 -3.27
CA LEU A 386 5.33 -7.56 -2.04
C LEU A 386 4.84 -8.99 -1.72
N LEU A 387 4.92 -9.91 -2.69
CA LEU A 387 4.70 -11.36 -2.50
C LEU A 387 5.96 -12.10 -2.00
N GLY A 388 7.00 -11.39 -1.57
CA GLY A 388 8.18 -11.97 -0.92
C GLY A 388 9.23 -12.53 -1.88
N LEU A 389 9.27 -12.06 -3.13
CA LEU A 389 10.27 -12.47 -4.12
C LEU A 389 11.52 -11.57 -4.16
N GLN A 390 11.76 -10.74 -3.13
CA GLN A 390 13.03 -10.02 -2.99
C GLN A 390 13.44 -9.94 -1.52
N SER A 391 14.71 -10.25 -1.28
CA SER A 391 15.37 -10.27 0.02
C SER A 391 15.68 -8.84 0.49
N ASP A 392 15.38 -8.59 1.76
CA ASP A 392 15.99 -7.61 2.68
C ASP A 392 16.67 -6.39 2.06
N GLY A 393 15.98 -5.26 2.12
CA GLY A 393 16.53 -3.94 1.84
C GLY A 393 15.44 -2.89 1.97
N GLU A 394 15.80 -1.72 2.48
CA GLU A 394 14.91 -0.57 2.64
C GLU A 394 14.04 -0.33 1.40
N TYR A 395 12.81 0.14 1.60
CA TYR A 395 11.87 0.41 0.52
C TYR A 395 12.51 1.36 -0.54
N GLU A 396 12.99 0.80 -1.66
CA GLU A 396 13.49 1.51 -2.85
C GLU A 396 12.37 2.21 -3.64
N GLY A 397 11.43 2.86 -2.94
CA GLY A 397 10.40 3.73 -3.51
C GLY A 397 10.71 5.22 -3.36
N VAL A 398 11.85 5.55 -2.76
CA VAL A 398 12.31 6.93 -2.54
C VAL A 398 13.05 7.35 -3.81
N PRO A 399 12.63 8.39 -4.55
CA PRO A 399 13.39 8.91 -5.67
C PRO A 399 14.85 9.16 -5.25
N ALA A 400 15.83 8.89 -6.12
CA ALA A 400 17.24 9.09 -5.80
C ALA A 400 17.51 10.52 -5.27
N SER A 401 16.76 11.52 -5.73
CA SER A 401 16.82 12.88 -5.23
C SER A 401 16.42 13.04 -3.77
N TRP A 402 15.47 12.24 -3.30
CA TRP A 402 15.06 12.19 -1.91
C TRP A 402 16.01 11.37 -1.04
N GLN A 403 16.76 10.42 -1.62
CA GLN A 403 17.85 9.74 -0.91
C GLN A 403 19.02 10.71 -0.70
N ALA A 404 19.41 11.45 -1.75
CA ALA A 404 20.42 12.51 -1.69
C ALA A 404 20.06 13.59 -0.65
N ALA A 405 18.81 14.06 -0.65
CA ALA A 405 18.31 15.04 0.31
C ALA A 405 18.34 14.58 1.78
N LYS A 406 18.41 13.26 2.02
CA LYS A 406 18.45 12.61 3.35
C LYS A 406 19.83 12.03 3.68
N PHE A 407 20.79 12.18 2.79
CA PHE A 407 22.13 11.66 2.99
C PHE A 407 22.74 12.34 4.21
N ALA A 408 23.30 11.55 5.12
CA ALA A 408 24.05 12.05 6.25
C ALA A 408 25.19 11.09 6.53
N ASP A 409 26.40 11.61 6.56
CA ASP A 409 27.61 10.81 6.80
C ASP A 409 28.69 11.66 7.44
N ILE A 410 29.60 11.02 8.18
CA ILE A 410 30.76 11.68 8.77
C ILE A 410 32.03 11.02 8.23
N GLN A 411 32.83 11.81 7.54
CA GLN A 411 34.10 11.40 6.96
C GLN A 411 35.24 12.09 7.68
N THR A 412 36.34 11.40 7.89
CA THR A 412 37.54 11.95 8.53
C THR A 412 38.73 11.79 7.60
N PHE A 413 39.43 12.88 7.31
CA PHE A 413 40.62 12.94 6.46
C PHE A 413 41.82 13.31 7.33
N SER A 414 42.86 12.48 7.37
CA SER A 414 44.07 12.74 8.18
C SER A 414 45.30 13.12 7.34
N ASP A 415 45.29 12.86 6.03
CA ASP A 415 46.38 13.13 5.07
C ASP A 415 45.82 13.53 3.68
N ASP A 416 46.67 13.64 2.64
CA ASP A 416 46.27 13.68 1.22
C ASP A 416 45.50 12.39 0.88
N SER A 417 44.20 12.43 1.17
CA SER A 417 43.30 11.29 1.14
C SER A 417 42.09 11.62 0.28
N ASP A 418 41.73 10.64 -0.56
CA ASP A 418 40.61 10.70 -1.47
C ASP A 418 39.55 9.71 -0.98
N ILE A 419 38.34 10.20 -0.70
CA ILE A 419 37.21 9.39 -0.25
C ILE A 419 36.03 9.64 -1.18
N THR A 420 35.33 8.56 -1.50
CA THR A 420 34.06 8.64 -2.21
C THR A 420 32.91 8.53 -1.22
N SER A 421 31.98 9.47 -1.27
CA SER A 421 30.84 9.56 -0.36
C SER A 421 29.58 9.97 -1.13
N GLY A 422 28.39 9.71 -0.60
CA GLY A 422 27.12 10.10 -1.24
C GLY A 422 26.34 8.94 -1.85
N VAL A 423 25.36 9.27 -2.70
CA VAL A 423 24.51 8.28 -3.38
C VAL A 423 25.22 7.78 -4.64
N PHE A 424 25.08 6.48 -4.94
CA PHE A 424 25.69 5.85 -6.12
C PHE A 424 24.59 5.44 -7.09
N GLN A 425 24.78 5.69 -8.39
CA GLN A 425 23.94 5.11 -9.43
C GLN A 425 24.71 4.11 -10.28
N VAL A 426 24.07 3.00 -10.62
CA VAL A 426 24.61 2.02 -11.56
C VAL A 426 24.19 2.44 -12.96
N ASN A 427 25.16 2.80 -13.80
CA ASN A 427 24.86 3.12 -15.20
C ASN A 427 24.62 1.83 -16.02
N SER A 428 24.21 1.99 -17.29
CA SER A 428 23.93 0.87 -18.20
C SER A 428 25.11 -0.08 -18.47
N HIS A 429 26.32 0.31 -18.05
CA HIS A 429 27.55 -0.47 -18.17
C HIS A 429 28.01 -1.09 -16.85
N ASN A 430 27.16 -1.05 -15.80
CA ASN A 430 27.47 -1.56 -14.47
C ASN A 430 28.61 -0.81 -13.74
N ASP A 431 28.98 0.38 -14.20
CA ASP A 431 29.89 1.27 -13.48
C ASP A 431 29.09 2.15 -12.50
N TYR A 432 29.71 2.46 -11.36
CA TYR A 432 29.15 3.36 -10.35
C TYR A 432 29.45 4.82 -10.72
N ASP A 433 28.41 5.61 -10.97
CA ASP A 433 28.53 7.07 -10.96
C ASP A 433 28.42 7.56 -9.51
N TYR A 434 29.47 8.28 -9.09
CA TYR A 434 29.63 8.81 -7.74
C TYR A 434 29.13 10.26 -7.66
N ASP A 435 28.26 10.55 -6.70
CA ASP A 435 27.69 11.90 -6.57
C ASP A 435 28.60 12.88 -5.81
N LEU A 436 29.43 12.38 -4.87
CA LEU A 436 30.48 13.16 -4.19
C LEU A 436 31.82 12.41 -4.12
N HIS A 437 32.86 13.02 -4.67
CA HIS A 437 34.24 12.61 -4.45
C HIS A 437 34.98 13.73 -3.69
N LEU A 438 35.46 13.42 -2.49
CA LEU A 438 36.08 14.36 -1.56
C LEU A 438 37.57 14.12 -1.50
N ARG A 439 38.34 15.19 -1.67
CA ARG A 439 39.80 15.17 -1.63
C ARG A 439 40.31 16.26 -0.70
N ASN A 440 41.16 15.88 0.23
CA ASN A 440 41.94 16.84 1.00
C ASN A 440 43.25 17.13 0.25
N ASN A 441 43.55 18.40 0.00
CA ASN A 441 44.79 18.85 -0.63
C ASN A 441 45.36 20.01 0.20
N LYS A 442 46.08 19.64 1.26
CA LYS A 442 46.91 20.55 2.07
C LYS A 442 46.22 21.85 2.52
N GLY A 443 45.06 21.73 3.17
CA GLY A 443 44.29 22.89 3.65
C GLY A 443 43.13 23.31 2.76
N THR A 444 42.89 22.59 1.68
CA THR A 444 41.72 22.76 0.80
C THR A 444 40.93 21.47 0.75
N ILE A 445 39.59 21.59 0.82
CA ILE A 445 38.69 20.48 0.55
C ILE A 445 38.19 20.64 -0.89
N GLU A 446 38.65 19.75 -1.76
CA GLU A 446 38.21 19.64 -3.15
C GLU A 446 37.05 18.64 -3.23
N VAL A 447 35.98 19.02 -3.92
CA VAL A 447 34.81 18.17 -4.12
C VAL A 447 34.52 18.08 -5.60
N THR A 448 34.56 16.85 -6.12
CA THR A 448 34.21 16.56 -7.50
C THR A 448 32.84 15.87 -7.54
N THR A 449 31.97 16.30 -8.45
CA THR A 449 30.63 15.71 -8.66
C THR A 449 30.46 15.30 -10.12
N GLY A 450 29.87 14.13 -10.38
CA GLY A 450 29.55 13.64 -11.72
C GLY A 450 30.75 13.09 -12.50
N SER A 451 30.50 12.53 -13.69
CA SER A 451 31.51 11.93 -14.57
C SER A 451 31.49 12.54 -15.98
N GLY A 452 32.61 12.41 -16.71
CA GLY A 452 32.70 12.87 -18.11
C GLY A 452 32.48 14.37 -18.29
N LYS A 453 31.46 14.75 -19.08
CA LYS A 453 31.17 16.15 -19.47
C LYS A 453 30.42 16.95 -18.40
N ASP A 454 29.80 16.26 -17.43
CA ASP A 454 28.99 16.87 -16.37
C ASP A 454 29.77 17.02 -15.04
N LYS A 455 31.09 16.75 -15.10
CA LYS A 455 32.02 16.92 -13.98
C LYS A 455 32.05 18.37 -13.50
N LYS A 456 31.76 18.60 -12.22
CA LYS A 456 31.95 19.89 -11.54
C LYS A 456 32.92 19.73 -10.39
N GLU A 457 33.76 20.74 -10.19
CA GLU A 457 34.77 20.78 -9.14
C GLU A 457 34.50 21.99 -8.25
N TYR A 458 34.46 21.75 -6.94
CA TYR A 458 34.29 22.76 -5.90
C TYR A 458 35.54 22.76 -5.03
N GLN A 459 35.99 23.94 -4.61
CA GLN A 459 37.10 24.08 -3.67
C GLN A 459 36.65 24.93 -2.49
N PHE A 460 36.83 24.38 -1.29
CA PHE A 460 36.52 25.07 -0.04
C PHE A 460 37.81 25.33 0.74
N THR A 461 38.01 26.59 1.10
CA THR A 461 39.20 27.10 1.80
C THR A 461 38.77 28.11 2.89
N ASP A 462 39.75 28.75 3.53
CA ASP A 462 39.53 29.81 4.54
C ASP A 462 38.67 29.37 5.75
N PHE A 463 38.90 28.14 6.24
CA PHE A 463 38.11 27.55 7.34
C PHE A 463 38.18 28.36 8.64
N ALA A 464 39.34 28.91 8.99
CA ALA A 464 39.51 29.76 10.16
C ALA A 464 38.59 31.00 10.13
N ARG A 465 38.42 31.62 8.97
CA ARG A 465 37.50 32.76 8.80
C ARG A 465 36.05 32.32 9.01
N THR A 466 35.68 31.16 8.49
CA THR A 466 34.36 30.56 8.65
C THR A 466 34.05 30.25 10.12
N TYR A 467 35.02 29.70 10.86
CA TYR A 467 34.93 29.48 12.30
C TYR A 467 34.61 30.77 13.05
N TYR A 468 35.46 31.80 12.95
CA TYR A 468 35.24 33.06 13.68
C TYR A 468 33.95 33.81 13.29
N ARG A 469 33.48 33.60 12.05
CA ARG A 469 32.22 34.17 11.58
C ARG A 469 31.01 33.50 12.25
N TYR A 470 31.05 32.20 12.44
CA TYR A 470 29.91 31.40 12.90
C TYR A 470 29.97 31.00 14.38
N GLU A 471 31.12 31.09 15.02
CA GLU A 471 31.29 30.89 16.47
C GLU A 471 30.39 31.83 17.28
N LYS A 472 30.25 33.08 16.82
CA LYS A 472 29.44 34.15 17.44
C LYS A 472 27.93 33.92 17.32
N LEU A 473 27.49 32.94 16.52
CA LEU A 473 26.08 32.60 16.38
C LEU A 473 25.61 31.84 17.62
N LYS A 474 24.32 31.99 17.97
CA LYS A 474 23.75 31.25 19.10
C LYS A 474 23.87 29.75 18.84
N LYS A 475 24.15 28.96 19.89
CA LYS A 475 24.20 27.48 19.83
C LYS A 475 22.91 26.82 19.31
N THR A 476 21.83 27.58 19.22
CA THR A 476 20.54 27.17 18.64
C THR A 476 20.42 27.42 17.13
N ASP A 477 21.40 28.05 16.48
CA ASP A 477 21.44 28.27 15.02
C ASP A 477 21.72 26.95 14.29
N ASN A 478 20.69 26.12 14.18
CA ASN A 478 20.72 24.81 13.56
C ASN A 478 20.66 24.88 12.01
N GLN A 479 21.31 25.87 11.41
CA GLN A 479 21.44 26.01 9.96
C GLN A 479 22.90 26.24 9.54
N LYS A 480 23.64 27.02 10.31
CA LYS A 480 25.06 27.35 10.00
C LYS A 480 26.05 26.61 10.90
N ARG A 481 25.60 26.14 12.07
CA ARG A 481 26.43 25.43 13.05
C ARG A 481 25.61 24.39 13.81
N TYR A 482 26.21 23.27 14.18
CA TYR A 482 25.66 22.41 15.22
C TYR A 482 26.81 21.80 16.03
N LYS A 483 26.82 22.02 17.35
CA LYS A 483 27.99 21.73 18.19
C LYS A 483 29.24 22.38 17.60
N ASP A 484 30.29 21.62 17.32
CA ASP A 484 31.54 22.12 16.74
C ASP A 484 31.60 21.90 15.23
N PHE A 485 30.49 21.50 14.58
CA PHE A 485 30.38 21.42 13.12
C PHE A 485 29.89 22.75 12.55
N TYR A 486 30.66 23.35 11.65
CA TYR A 486 30.36 24.63 11.01
C TYR A 486 30.25 24.47 9.51
N LYS A 487 29.25 25.11 8.90
CA LYS A 487 29.02 25.00 7.46
C LYS A 487 30.17 25.62 6.68
N VAL A 488 30.88 24.82 5.90
CA VAL A 488 32.02 25.27 5.06
C VAL A 488 31.66 25.35 3.58
N GLY A 489 30.65 24.60 3.14
CA GLY A 489 30.31 24.53 1.72
C GLY A 489 28.91 24.01 1.43
N THR A 490 28.46 24.25 0.19
CA THR A 490 27.29 23.62 -0.42
C THR A 490 27.67 23.18 -1.81
N VAL A 491 27.34 21.93 -2.14
CA VAL A 491 27.65 21.25 -3.39
C VAL A 491 26.32 20.80 -3.99
N SER A 492 26.08 21.08 -5.27
CA SER A 492 24.83 20.71 -5.95
C SER A 492 25.12 19.77 -7.11
N THR A 493 24.52 18.58 -7.05
CA THR A 493 24.60 17.53 -8.06
C THR A 493 23.30 17.47 -8.86
N GLU A 494 23.21 16.54 -9.82
CA GLU A 494 21.95 16.26 -10.51
C GLU A 494 20.91 15.59 -9.59
N LEU A 495 21.36 14.85 -8.58
CA LEU A 495 20.50 14.12 -7.66
C LEU A 495 20.07 15.00 -6.49
N GLY A 496 20.93 15.86 -5.97
CA GLY A 496 20.55 16.70 -4.84
C GLY A 496 21.61 17.72 -4.44
N THR A 497 21.27 18.50 -3.42
CA THR A 497 22.20 19.46 -2.83
C THR A 497 22.70 18.94 -1.49
N TYR A 498 24.01 19.00 -1.28
CA TYR A 498 24.71 18.57 -0.09
C TYR A 498 25.38 19.77 0.59
N ASN A 499 25.28 19.82 1.90
CA ASN A 499 25.93 20.80 2.76
C ASN A 499 27.08 20.11 3.49
N LEU A 500 28.23 20.75 3.49
CA LEU A 500 29.44 20.27 4.15
C LEU A 500 29.66 21.07 5.42
N TYR A 501 29.82 20.37 6.54
CA TYR A 501 30.13 20.98 7.83
C TYR A 501 31.44 20.39 8.36
N LEU A 502 32.39 21.24 8.72
CA LEU A 502 33.67 20.84 9.28
C LEU A 502 33.66 20.97 10.80
N GLU A 503 34.11 19.93 11.50
CA GLU A 503 34.35 19.98 12.94
C GLU A 503 35.55 20.88 13.23
N MET A 504 35.33 21.97 13.96
CA MET A 504 36.36 22.94 14.32
C MET A 504 36.19 23.40 15.77
N ASN A 505 37.23 23.26 16.58
CA ASN A 505 37.34 23.95 17.86
C ASN A 505 38.51 24.96 17.81
N GLN A 506 38.73 25.73 18.87
CA GLN A 506 39.78 26.75 18.87
C GLN A 506 41.16 26.12 18.64
N ASP A 507 41.45 24.99 19.29
CA ASP A 507 42.73 24.28 19.18
C ASP A 507 42.99 23.83 17.73
N TRP A 508 41.97 23.25 17.07
CA TRP A 508 42.02 22.83 15.67
C TRP A 508 42.30 24.01 14.74
N VAL A 509 41.65 25.16 14.98
CA VAL A 509 41.85 26.37 14.15
C VAL A 509 43.27 26.93 14.33
N ASP A 510 43.79 26.92 15.56
CA ASP A 510 45.14 27.39 15.85
C ASP A 510 46.21 26.46 15.24
N GLU A 511 45.96 25.14 15.19
CA GLU A 511 46.82 24.17 14.50
C GLU A 511 46.72 24.30 12.98
N TYR A 512 45.51 24.41 12.43
CA TYR A 512 45.27 24.63 11.00
C TYR A 512 45.97 25.89 10.48
N GLN A 513 45.99 26.98 11.26
CA GLN A 513 46.69 28.20 10.88
C GLN A 513 48.21 28.09 10.92
N LYS A 514 48.77 27.18 11.75
CA LYS A 514 50.21 26.92 11.82
C LYS A 514 50.65 25.99 10.68
N ASP A 515 49.93 24.90 10.48
CA ASP A 515 50.18 23.92 9.44
C ASP A 515 48.86 23.21 9.04
N PRO A 516 48.25 23.60 7.91
CA PRO A 516 47.03 22.97 7.41
C PRO A 516 47.17 21.48 7.06
N THR A 517 48.40 20.97 6.94
CA THR A 517 48.67 19.57 6.57
C THR A 517 48.71 18.62 7.75
N ASN A 518 48.74 19.14 8.98
CA ASN A 518 48.90 18.34 10.21
C ASN A 518 47.63 18.36 11.09
N VAL A 519 46.46 18.51 10.46
CA VAL A 519 45.17 18.51 11.15
C VAL A 519 44.19 17.53 10.49
N ASP A 520 43.39 16.85 11.30
CA ASP A 520 42.34 15.97 10.81
C ASP A 520 41.10 16.77 10.39
N TYR A 521 40.64 16.59 9.16
CA TYR A 521 39.40 17.20 8.68
C TYR A 521 38.25 16.24 8.91
N ARG A 522 37.39 16.55 9.87
CA ARG A 522 36.18 15.75 10.12
C ARG A 522 34.95 16.44 9.56
N LEU A 523 34.45 15.92 8.44
CA LEU A 523 33.33 16.47 7.69
C LEU A 523 32.04 15.72 7.98
N LEU A 524 31.03 16.44 8.45
CA LEU A 524 29.63 16.03 8.38
C LEU A 524 29.06 16.47 7.02
N ILE A 525 28.69 15.51 6.21
CA ILE A 525 28.01 15.70 4.93
C ILE A 525 26.52 15.55 5.19
N SER A 526 25.71 16.50 4.72
CA SER A 526 24.27 16.52 4.96
C SER A 526 23.52 16.91 3.69
N GLY A 527 22.54 16.12 3.28
CA GLY A 527 21.56 16.54 2.29
C GLY A 527 20.85 17.84 2.70
N ASP A 528 20.36 18.58 1.71
CA ASP A 528 19.74 19.90 1.86
C ASP A 528 18.43 19.93 2.64
N LYS A 529 17.79 18.79 2.84
CA LYS A 529 16.57 18.65 3.65
C LYS A 529 16.81 18.27 5.10
N LEU A 530 18.04 17.92 5.47
CA LEU A 530 18.42 17.69 6.86
C LEU A 530 19.02 18.94 7.48
N THR A 531 18.59 19.25 8.70
CA THR A 531 19.33 20.19 9.54
C THR A 531 20.63 19.54 10.02
N PRO A 532 21.70 20.30 10.30
CA PRO A 532 22.96 19.74 10.80
C PRO A 532 22.79 18.93 12.09
N ARG A 533 21.81 19.25 12.94
CA ARG A 533 21.42 18.40 14.09
C ARG A 533 20.87 17.04 13.69
N GLU A 534 19.98 17.00 12.70
CA GLU A 534 19.37 15.75 12.21
C GLU A 534 20.44 14.89 11.54
N ALA A 535 21.26 15.49 10.67
CA ALA A 535 22.37 14.82 10.00
C ALA A 535 23.39 14.27 11.01
N TYR A 536 23.80 15.07 12.00
CA TYR A 536 24.71 14.60 13.06
C TYR A 536 24.14 13.40 13.82
N LYS A 537 22.86 13.46 14.22
CA LYS A 537 22.24 12.32 14.93
C LYS A 537 22.20 11.07 14.06
N LYS A 538 21.91 11.23 12.77
CA LYS A 538 21.82 10.12 11.82
C LYS A 538 23.18 9.46 11.59
N ALA A 539 24.23 10.27 11.36
CA ALA A 539 25.57 9.78 11.11
C ALA A 539 26.27 9.16 12.34
N TYR A 540 25.82 9.45 13.57
CA TYR A 540 26.34 8.86 14.81
C TYR A 540 25.53 7.68 15.35
N HIS A 541 24.32 7.43 14.82
CA HIS A 541 23.44 6.33 15.26
C HIS A 541 23.47 5.12 14.31
N TYR A 542 24.15 5.23 13.17
CA TYR A 542 24.76 4.11 12.47
C TYR A 542 26.19 3.91 12.97
#